data_AF-A0A7W1BB00-F1
#
_entry.id   AF-A0A7W1BB00-F1
#
_cell.length_a   1.000
_cell.length_b   1.000
_cell.length_c   1.000
_cell.angle_alpha   90.00
_cell.angle_beta   90.00
_cell.angle_gamma   90.00
#
_symmetry.space_group_name_H-M   'P 1'
#
loop_
_entity.id
_entity.type
_entity.pdbx_description
1 polymer ?
#
loop_
_entity_poly.entity_id
_entity_poly.type
_entity_poly.pdbx_seq_one_letter_code
_entity_poly.pdbx_strand_id
1 'polypeptide(L)'
;ALVYATVEAFYVEARVAGAASGLTRLAWSVAAAVFLLMLVGAAVRGAGAGLVFPDWPLMDGRVVPDLGAVEPAVHFAHRALALAVGVLVAWLAIRARRDPAAAPVVATLAATAAALYFAQALTGAANVWTRLATVPTIAHVTLGGMLWGTLVATAAVASIRPRAAVRGATVRRGSKS
;
A
#
# COMPACT_ATOMS: atom_id res chain seq x y z
N ALA A 1 -9.86 -24.34 21.69
CA ALA A 1 -11.05 -23.64 22.21
C ALA A 1 -10.82 -22.13 22.33
N LEU A 2 -9.81 -21.67 23.09
CA LEU A 2 -9.53 -20.24 23.27
C LEU A 2 -9.18 -19.51 21.96
N VAL A 3 -8.24 -20.05 21.16
CA VAL A 3 -7.88 -19.46 19.84
C VAL A 3 -9.08 -19.38 18.90
N TYR A 4 -9.95 -20.40 18.91
CA TYR A 4 -11.17 -20.40 18.11
C TYR A 4 -12.16 -19.33 18.59
N ALA A 5 -12.31 -19.16 19.91
CA ALA A 5 -13.14 -18.12 20.50
C ALA A 5 -12.61 -16.70 20.25
N THR A 6 -11.28 -16.50 20.25
CA THR A 6 -10.69 -15.20 19.88
C THR A 6 -10.91 -14.90 18.41
N VAL A 7 -10.67 -15.89 17.54
CA VAL A 7 -10.88 -15.74 16.09
C VAL A 7 -12.36 -15.46 15.80
N GLU A 8 -13.29 -16.23 16.35
CA GLU A 8 -14.73 -15.99 16.21
C GLU A 8 -15.18 -14.63 16.76
N ALA A 9 -14.62 -14.18 17.89
CA ALA A 9 -14.93 -12.84 18.42
C ALA A 9 -14.51 -11.72 17.45
N PHE A 10 -13.33 -11.84 16.83
CA PHE A 10 -12.89 -10.91 15.78
C PHE A 10 -13.67 -11.04 14.47
N TYR A 11 -14.11 -12.26 14.09
CA TYR A 11 -14.89 -12.51 12.88
C TYR A 11 -16.34 -12.01 13.00
N VAL A 12 -16.97 -12.18 14.17
CA VAL A 12 -18.33 -11.71 14.45
C VAL A 12 -18.37 -10.19 14.58
N GLU A 13 -17.41 -9.57 15.26
CA GLU A 13 -17.29 -8.10 15.29
C GLU A 13 -17.00 -7.51 13.90
N ALA A 14 -16.20 -8.19 13.07
CA ALA A 14 -15.94 -7.77 11.69
C ALA A 14 -17.16 -7.89 10.77
N ARG A 15 -18.08 -8.83 11.02
CA ARG A 15 -19.37 -8.91 10.32
C ARG A 15 -20.39 -7.88 10.81
N VAL A 16 -20.32 -7.47 12.08
CA VAL A 16 -21.24 -6.49 12.70
C VAL A 16 -20.78 -5.05 12.46
N ALA A 17 -19.50 -4.82 12.17
CA ALA A 17 -19.02 -3.58 11.56
C ALA A 17 -19.52 -3.53 10.10
N GLY A 18 -20.69 -2.91 9.89
CA GLY A 18 -21.35 -2.86 8.57
C GLY A 18 -20.39 -2.58 7.41
N ALA A 19 -20.60 -3.25 6.27
CA ALA A 19 -19.71 -3.29 5.11
C ALA A 19 -18.76 -2.07 5.02
N ALA A 20 -17.46 -2.29 5.21
CA ALA A 20 -16.44 -1.27 5.06
C ALA A 20 -16.65 -0.52 3.75
N SER A 21 -16.49 0.82 3.74
CA SER A 21 -16.71 1.62 2.54
C SER A 21 -15.81 1.11 1.39
N GLY A 22 -16.21 1.34 0.14
CA GLY A 22 -15.39 0.95 -1.01
C GLY A 22 -13.96 1.52 -0.92
N LEU A 23 -13.81 2.74 -0.39
CA LEU A 23 -12.52 3.39 -0.16
C LEU A 23 -11.71 2.71 0.94
N THR A 24 -12.35 2.32 2.05
CA THR A 24 -11.70 1.61 3.16
C THR A 24 -11.13 0.27 2.69
N ARG A 25 -11.93 -0.51 1.94
CA ARG A 25 -11.47 -1.80 1.38
C ARG A 25 -10.30 -1.59 0.44
N LEU A 26 -10.40 -0.59 -0.44
CA LEU A 26 -9.31 -0.23 -1.35
C LEU A 26 -8.03 0.11 -0.58
N ALA A 27 -8.10 0.98 0.43
CA ALA A 27 -6.93 1.38 1.20
C ALA A 27 -6.21 0.18 1.85
N TRP A 28 -6.97 -0.76 2.45
CA TRP A 28 -6.40 -2.01 2.97
C TRP A 28 -5.79 -2.89 1.88
N SER A 29 -6.44 -3.02 0.71
CA SER A 29 -5.90 -3.78 -0.41
C SER A 29 -4.59 -3.18 -0.93
N VAL A 30 -4.49 -1.84 -1.04
CA VAL A 30 -3.24 -1.17 -1.45
C VAL A 30 -2.14 -1.35 -0.39
N ALA A 31 -2.46 -1.23 0.89
CA ALA A 31 -1.50 -1.45 1.97
C ALA A 31 -0.95 -2.89 1.96
N ALA A 32 -1.82 -3.88 1.74
CA ALA A 32 -1.42 -5.28 1.59
C ALA A 32 -0.57 -5.51 0.32
N ALA A 33 -0.93 -4.90 -0.80
CA ALA A 33 -0.17 -5.01 -2.04
C ALA A 33 1.24 -4.40 -1.91
N VAL A 34 1.39 -3.25 -1.24
CA VAL A 34 2.70 -2.66 -0.94
C VAL A 34 3.50 -3.55 0.02
N PHE A 35 2.86 -4.16 1.02
CA PHE A 35 3.54 -5.12 1.90
C PHE A 35 4.10 -6.32 1.12
N LEU A 36 3.29 -6.91 0.22
CA LEU A 36 3.75 -7.98 -0.67
C LEU A 36 4.91 -7.51 -1.55
N LEU A 37 4.84 -6.30 -2.11
CA LEU A 37 5.93 -5.70 -2.88
C LEU A 37 7.23 -5.56 -2.06
N MET A 38 7.13 -5.19 -0.78
CA MET A 38 8.28 -5.14 0.13
C MET A 38 8.88 -6.53 0.35
N LEU A 39 8.06 -7.58 0.50
CA LEU A 39 8.54 -8.96 0.62
C LEU A 39 9.28 -9.42 -0.63
N VAL A 40 8.75 -9.10 -1.82
CA VAL A 40 9.43 -9.40 -3.08
C VAL A 40 10.73 -8.61 -3.21
N GLY A 41 10.75 -7.33 -2.80
CA GLY A 41 11.98 -6.52 -2.74
C GLY A 41 13.03 -7.10 -1.77
N ALA A 42 12.59 -7.63 -0.63
CA ALA A 42 13.47 -8.35 0.30
C ALA A 42 14.01 -9.64 -0.34
N ALA A 43 13.19 -10.37 -1.12
CA ALA A 43 13.62 -11.56 -1.85
C ALA A 43 14.66 -11.22 -2.94
N VAL A 44 14.51 -10.12 -3.67
CA VAL A 44 15.53 -9.62 -4.61
C VAL A 44 16.88 -9.44 -3.91
N ARG A 45 16.89 -8.81 -2.73
CA ARG A 45 18.11 -8.61 -1.94
C ARG A 45 18.67 -9.94 -1.42
N GLY A 46 17.81 -10.81 -0.90
CA GLY A 46 18.20 -12.11 -0.36
C GLY A 46 18.79 -13.05 -1.42
N ALA A 47 18.31 -12.96 -2.67
CA ALA A 47 18.82 -13.70 -3.82
C ALA A 47 20.08 -13.07 -4.44
N GLY A 48 20.59 -11.93 -3.94
CA GLY A 48 21.70 -11.22 -4.56
C GLY A 48 21.37 -10.61 -5.93
N ALA A 49 20.08 -10.53 -6.29
CA ALA A 49 19.62 -10.14 -7.61
C ALA A 49 19.60 -8.62 -7.85
N GLY A 50 19.99 -7.79 -6.88
CA GLY A 50 19.83 -6.32 -6.91
C GLY A 50 20.57 -5.59 -8.06
N LEU A 51 21.53 -6.25 -8.71
CA LEU A 51 22.25 -5.74 -9.89
C LEU A 51 22.22 -6.72 -11.07
N VAL A 52 21.25 -7.65 -11.10
CA VAL A 52 21.11 -8.61 -12.21
C VAL A 52 20.82 -7.91 -13.54
N PHE A 53 20.20 -6.72 -13.49
CA PHE A 53 20.05 -5.83 -14.63
C PHE A 53 20.78 -4.51 -14.36
N PRO A 54 21.74 -4.10 -15.21
CA PRO A 54 22.54 -2.89 -14.99
C PRO A 54 21.83 -1.61 -15.43
N ASP A 55 20.66 -1.72 -16.04
CA ASP A 55 19.86 -0.64 -16.59
C ASP A 55 18.48 -0.53 -15.92
N TRP A 56 17.86 0.64 -16.10
CA TRP A 56 16.53 0.97 -15.64
C TRP A 56 15.94 2.01 -16.61
N PRO A 57 14.67 1.91 -17.05
CA PRO A 57 13.63 1.01 -16.55
C PRO A 57 13.62 -0.39 -17.20
N LEU A 58 14.33 -0.55 -18.32
CA LEU A 58 14.50 -1.83 -19.02
C LEU A 58 15.39 -2.79 -18.24
N MET A 59 15.37 -4.05 -18.64
CA MET A 59 16.11 -5.16 -18.02
C MET A 59 16.99 -5.81 -19.08
N ASP A 60 18.21 -5.29 -19.18
CA ASP A 60 19.19 -5.56 -20.23
C ASP A 60 18.64 -5.22 -21.64
N GLY A 61 18.08 -4.02 -21.76
CA GLY A 61 17.45 -3.53 -23.00
C GLY A 61 16.11 -4.17 -23.33
N ARG A 62 15.58 -5.07 -22.49
CA ARG A 62 14.30 -5.78 -22.71
C ARG A 62 13.23 -5.36 -21.70
N VAL A 63 11.96 -5.41 -22.13
CA VAL A 63 10.81 -5.25 -21.23
C VAL A 63 10.52 -6.53 -20.47
N VAL A 64 10.78 -7.69 -21.09
CA VAL A 64 10.73 -9.01 -20.45
C VAL A 64 12.08 -9.68 -20.72
N PRO A 65 12.92 -9.88 -19.69
CA PRO A 65 14.23 -10.51 -19.83
C PRO A 65 14.10 -12.03 -19.91
N ASP A 66 15.22 -12.73 -20.04
CA ASP A 66 15.26 -14.18 -19.84
C ASP A 66 15.03 -14.51 -18.36
N LEU A 67 14.07 -15.39 -18.08
CA LEU A 67 13.64 -15.78 -16.74
C LEU A 67 14.12 -17.20 -16.36
N GLY A 68 15.11 -17.75 -17.08
CA GLY A 68 15.65 -19.08 -16.86
C GLY A 68 16.37 -19.29 -15.52
N ALA A 69 16.70 -18.20 -14.81
CA ALA A 69 17.33 -18.22 -13.49
C ALA A 69 16.47 -17.47 -12.45
N VAL A 70 16.68 -17.78 -11.17
CA VAL A 70 15.89 -17.23 -10.06
C VAL A 70 16.10 -15.73 -9.91
N GLU A 71 17.32 -15.24 -10.10
CA GLU A 71 17.71 -13.85 -9.91
C GLU A 71 17.05 -12.90 -10.91
N PRO A 72 17.10 -13.15 -12.25
CA PRO A 72 16.32 -12.40 -13.22
C PRO A 72 14.81 -12.48 -12.97
N ALA A 73 14.30 -13.67 -12.61
CA ALA A 73 12.88 -13.90 -12.39
C ALA A 73 12.33 -13.08 -11.22
N VAL A 74 13.00 -13.11 -10.06
CA VAL A 74 12.56 -12.35 -8.87
C VAL A 74 12.69 -10.84 -9.08
N HIS A 75 13.73 -10.39 -9.79
CA HIS A 75 13.94 -8.97 -10.06
C HIS A 75 12.94 -8.43 -11.08
N PHE A 76 12.61 -9.21 -12.12
CA PHE A 76 11.51 -8.90 -13.05
C PHE A 76 10.17 -8.82 -12.30
N ALA A 77 9.86 -9.82 -11.47
CA ALA A 77 8.64 -9.86 -10.68
C ALA A 77 8.50 -8.62 -9.77
N HIS A 78 9.60 -8.19 -9.13
CA HIS A 78 9.61 -6.97 -8.33
C HIS A 78 9.25 -5.73 -9.16
N ARG A 79 9.87 -5.54 -10.33
CA ARG A 79 9.60 -4.38 -11.21
C ARG A 79 8.18 -4.38 -11.76
N ALA A 80 7.69 -5.54 -12.22
CA ALA A 80 6.33 -5.70 -12.70
C ALA A 80 5.30 -5.40 -11.60
N LEU A 81 5.52 -5.95 -10.40
CA LEU A 81 4.65 -5.71 -9.25
C LEU A 81 4.69 -4.25 -8.81
N ALA A 82 5.87 -3.60 -8.83
CA ALA A 82 5.98 -2.17 -8.56
C ALA A 82 5.11 -1.36 -9.54
N LEU A 83 5.18 -1.60 -10.84
CA LEU A 83 4.33 -0.88 -11.80
C LEU A 83 2.83 -1.05 -11.49
N ALA A 84 2.38 -2.27 -11.21
CA ALA A 84 0.99 -2.53 -10.85
C ALA A 84 0.56 -1.83 -9.53
N VAL A 85 1.42 -1.89 -8.51
CA VAL A 85 1.19 -1.24 -7.21
C VAL A 85 1.18 0.28 -7.34
N GLY A 86 2.04 0.86 -8.17
CA GLY A 86 2.04 2.30 -8.45
C GLY A 86 0.70 2.79 -9.01
N VAL A 87 0.08 2.01 -9.91
CA VAL A 87 -1.27 2.29 -10.41
C VAL A 87 -2.31 2.24 -9.28
N LEU A 88 -2.24 1.25 -8.40
CA LEU A 88 -3.14 1.13 -7.26
C LEU A 88 -3.01 2.30 -6.27
N VAL A 89 -1.78 2.71 -5.96
CA VAL A 89 -1.51 3.87 -5.08
C VAL A 89 -2.05 5.15 -5.70
N ALA A 90 -1.81 5.38 -6.99
CA ALA A 90 -2.36 6.54 -7.71
C ALA A 90 -3.90 6.52 -7.73
N TRP A 91 -4.50 5.35 -7.96
CA TRP A 91 -5.94 5.18 -7.95
C TRP A 91 -6.54 5.46 -6.57
N LEU A 92 -5.93 4.98 -5.49
CA LEU A 92 -6.33 5.29 -4.11
C LEU A 92 -6.30 6.80 -3.86
N ALA A 93 -5.21 7.50 -4.22
CA ALA A 93 -5.09 8.95 -4.05
C ALA A 93 -6.17 9.72 -4.84
N ILE A 94 -6.47 9.28 -6.07
CA ILE A 94 -7.54 9.86 -6.89
C ILE A 94 -8.91 9.62 -6.26
N ARG A 95 -9.21 8.40 -5.81
CA ARG A 95 -10.49 8.05 -5.21
C ARG A 95 -10.71 8.77 -3.89
N ALA A 96 -9.70 8.82 -3.02
CA ALA A 96 -9.78 9.53 -1.74
C ALA A 96 -10.06 11.03 -1.93
N ARG A 97 -9.46 11.67 -2.95
CA ARG A 97 -9.72 13.10 -3.26
C ARG A 97 -11.08 13.36 -3.88
N ARG A 98 -11.65 12.39 -4.60
CA ARG A 98 -12.94 12.53 -5.31
C ARG A 98 -14.13 12.02 -4.52
N ASP A 99 -13.91 11.36 -3.39
CA ASP A 99 -14.98 10.83 -2.54
C ASP A 99 -15.46 11.94 -1.57
N PRO A 100 -16.68 12.48 -1.74
CA PRO A 100 -17.19 13.55 -0.86
C PRO A 100 -17.43 13.07 0.58
N ALA A 101 -17.53 11.75 0.80
CA ALA A 101 -17.69 11.18 2.13
C ALA A 101 -16.35 10.93 2.83
N ALA A 102 -15.22 11.07 2.13
CA ALA A 102 -13.89 10.90 2.73
C ALA A 102 -13.51 12.13 3.57
N ALA A 103 -13.01 11.89 4.78
CA ALA A 103 -12.46 12.95 5.60
C ALA A 103 -11.22 13.57 4.92
N PRO A 104 -10.99 14.89 4.99
CA PRO A 104 -9.85 15.55 4.34
C PRO A 104 -8.49 14.92 4.67
N VAL A 105 -8.31 14.46 5.90
CA VAL A 105 -7.10 13.75 6.34
C VAL A 105 -6.82 12.48 5.54
N VAL A 106 -7.85 11.73 5.12
CA VAL A 106 -7.68 10.51 4.29
C VAL A 106 -7.14 10.89 2.91
N ALA A 107 -7.66 11.96 2.32
CA ALA A 107 -7.18 12.47 1.03
C ALA A 107 -5.73 12.96 1.12
N THR A 108 -5.36 13.66 2.19
CA THR A 108 -3.98 14.11 2.44
C THR A 108 -3.04 12.92 2.61
N LEU A 109 -3.38 11.94 3.46
CA LEU A 109 -2.55 10.75 3.67
C LEU A 109 -2.37 9.93 2.37
N ALA A 110 -3.43 9.76 1.59
CA ALA A 110 -3.36 9.06 0.31
C ALA A 110 -2.49 9.81 -0.72
N ALA A 111 -2.54 11.15 -0.74
CA ALA A 111 -1.66 11.97 -1.58
C ALA A 111 -0.19 11.88 -1.13
N THR A 112 0.06 11.92 0.19
CA THR A 112 1.39 11.71 0.76
C THR A 112 1.94 10.33 0.42
N ALA A 113 1.12 9.27 0.49
CA ALA A 113 1.52 7.93 0.07
C ALA A 113 1.91 7.89 -1.42
N ALA A 114 1.17 8.58 -2.31
CA ALA A 114 1.54 8.66 -3.72
C ALA A 114 2.87 9.39 -3.94
N ALA A 115 3.14 10.47 -3.20
CA ALA A 115 4.42 11.19 -3.25
C ALA A 115 5.59 10.33 -2.73
N LEU A 116 5.39 9.63 -1.61
CA LEU A 116 6.37 8.70 -1.05
C LEU A 116 6.67 7.55 -2.02
N TYR A 117 5.65 6.99 -2.68
CA TYR A 117 5.82 5.95 -3.69
C TYR A 117 6.68 6.44 -4.86
N PHE A 118 6.43 7.66 -5.35
CA PHE A 118 7.24 8.26 -6.40
C PHE A 118 8.70 8.43 -5.98
N ALA A 119 8.96 8.96 -4.78
CA ALA A 119 10.31 9.07 -4.23
C ALA A 119 10.99 7.70 -4.05
N GLN A 120 10.22 6.67 -3.66
CA GLN A 120 10.70 5.30 -3.53
C GLN A 120 11.10 4.71 -4.89
N ALA A 121 10.36 4.99 -5.97
CA ALA A 121 10.72 4.59 -7.33
C ALA A 121 12.03 5.25 -7.79
N LEU A 122 12.22 6.55 -7.50
CA LEU A 122 13.45 7.28 -7.83
C LEU A 122 14.67 6.71 -7.08
N THR A 123 14.53 6.44 -5.79
CA THR A 123 15.62 5.81 -5.00
C THR A 123 15.89 4.37 -5.44
N GLY A 124 14.87 3.65 -5.95
CA GLY A 124 15.03 2.33 -6.56
C GLY A 124 15.85 2.38 -7.85
N ALA A 125 15.59 3.36 -8.72
CA ALA A 125 16.41 3.60 -9.91
C ALA A 125 17.84 4.01 -9.53
N ALA A 126 17.99 4.88 -8.51
CA ALA A 126 19.29 5.28 -8.00
C ALA A 126 20.11 4.10 -7.46
N ASN A 127 19.50 3.09 -6.86
CA ASN A 127 20.19 1.87 -6.45
C ASN A 127 20.86 1.14 -7.62
N VAL A 128 20.21 1.09 -8.79
CA VAL A 128 20.80 0.48 -10.00
C VAL A 128 21.97 1.35 -10.51
N TRP A 129 21.73 2.65 -10.69
CA TRP A 129 22.74 3.57 -11.27
C TRP A 129 23.98 3.74 -10.41
N THR A 130 23.82 3.69 -9.09
CA THR A 130 24.92 3.84 -8.13
C THR A 130 25.54 2.52 -7.69
N ARG A 131 25.13 1.40 -8.31
CA ARG A 131 25.59 0.04 -7.97
C ARG A 131 25.44 -0.28 -6.48
N LEU A 132 24.23 -0.04 -5.96
CA LEU A 132 23.84 -0.27 -4.56
C LEU A 132 24.65 0.54 -3.55
N ALA A 133 24.93 1.81 -3.85
CA ALA A 133 25.55 2.72 -2.88
C ALA A 133 24.72 2.78 -1.58
N THR A 134 25.40 2.96 -0.45
CA THR A 134 24.81 2.88 0.89
C THR A 134 23.66 3.87 1.07
N VAL A 135 23.83 5.12 0.64
CA VAL A 135 22.84 6.18 0.85
C VAL A 135 21.53 5.91 0.09
N PRO A 136 21.52 5.66 -1.24
CA PRO A 136 20.30 5.26 -1.96
C PRO A 136 19.64 4.00 -1.39
N THR A 137 20.43 3.03 -0.95
CA THR A 137 19.91 1.77 -0.40
C THR A 137 19.15 2.01 0.90
N ILE A 138 19.74 2.76 1.84
CA ILE A 138 19.08 3.13 3.10
C ILE A 138 17.84 3.97 2.82
N ALA A 139 17.96 4.98 1.95
CA ALA A 139 16.84 5.85 1.59
C ALA A 139 15.66 5.05 1.02
N HIS A 140 15.92 4.09 0.13
CA HIS A 140 14.91 3.25 -0.49
C HIS A 140 14.12 2.42 0.55
N VAL A 141 14.82 1.76 1.47
CA VAL A 141 14.18 0.95 2.52
C VAL A 141 13.40 1.83 3.50
N THR A 142 13.97 2.96 3.94
CA THR A 142 13.30 3.91 4.83
C THR A 142 12.02 4.47 4.22
N LEU A 143 12.09 4.91 2.95
CA LEU A 143 10.91 5.41 2.23
C LEU A 143 9.85 4.32 2.05
N GLY A 144 10.25 3.07 1.81
CA GLY A 144 9.33 1.92 1.76
C GLY A 144 8.57 1.72 3.06
N GLY A 145 9.25 1.79 4.20
CA GLY A 145 8.62 1.72 5.53
C GLY A 145 7.66 2.88 5.80
N MET A 146 8.07 4.12 5.47
CA MET A 146 7.22 5.31 5.60
C MET A 146 5.97 5.23 4.71
N LEU A 147 6.12 4.79 3.46
CA LEU A 147 5.01 4.57 2.53
C LEU A 147 4.01 3.57 3.11
N TRP A 148 4.48 2.41 3.56
CA TRP A 148 3.60 1.38 4.11
C TRP A 148 2.87 1.86 5.37
N GLY A 149 3.57 2.51 6.30
CA GLY A 149 2.96 3.11 7.48
C GLY A 149 1.90 4.16 7.14
N THR A 150 2.16 4.98 6.12
CA THR A 150 1.19 5.99 5.64
C THR A 150 -0.06 5.33 5.04
N LEU A 151 0.08 4.23 4.31
CA LEU A 151 -1.04 3.48 3.74
C LEU A 151 -1.88 2.79 4.82
N VAL A 152 -1.24 2.20 5.83
CA VAL A 152 -1.94 1.64 6.99
C VAL A 152 -2.69 2.74 7.75
N ALA A 153 -2.07 3.91 7.97
CA ALA A 153 -2.73 5.05 8.58
C ALA A 153 -3.94 5.52 7.75
N THR A 154 -3.79 5.59 6.42
CA THR A 154 -4.89 5.92 5.49
C THR A 154 -6.06 4.94 5.67
N ALA A 155 -5.78 3.64 5.69
CA ALA A 155 -6.80 2.60 5.82
C ALA A 155 -7.48 2.62 7.20
N ALA A 156 -6.71 2.80 8.28
CA ALA A 156 -7.22 2.89 9.64
C ALA A 156 -8.12 4.12 9.82
N VAL A 157 -7.69 5.30 9.38
CA VAL A 157 -8.47 6.54 9.48
C VAL A 157 -9.73 6.46 8.61
N ALA A 158 -9.64 5.88 7.40
CA ALA A 158 -10.81 5.64 6.54
C ALA A 158 -11.80 4.62 7.12
N SER A 159 -11.43 3.85 8.15
CA SER A 159 -12.32 2.91 8.83
C SER A 159 -13.16 3.57 9.92
N ILE A 160 -12.78 4.78 10.38
CA ILE A 160 -13.49 5.51 11.42
C ILE A 160 -14.72 6.19 10.83
N ARG A 161 -15.92 5.65 11.09
CA ARG A 161 -17.19 6.29 10.70
C ARG A 161 -17.47 7.50 11.60
N PRO A 162 -17.84 8.69 11.06
CA PRO A 162 -18.34 9.78 11.88
C PRO A 162 -19.59 9.33 12.63
N ARG A 163 -19.61 9.43 13.97
CA ARG A 163 -20.73 9.02 14.85
C ARG A 163 -22.04 9.81 14.65
N ALA A 164 -22.13 10.67 13.64
CA ALA A 164 -23.25 11.60 13.44
C ALA A 164 -24.61 10.90 13.16
N ALA A 165 -24.62 9.67 12.65
CA ALA A 165 -25.86 8.97 12.30
C ALA A 165 -26.66 8.45 13.52
N VAL A 166 -26.06 8.33 14.71
CA VAL A 166 -26.75 7.78 15.89
C VAL A 166 -27.55 8.84 16.66
N ARG A 167 -27.16 10.12 16.61
CA ARG A 167 -27.86 11.21 17.33
C ARG A 167 -29.11 11.75 16.62
N GLY A 168 -29.21 11.61 15.30
CA GLY A 168 -30.40 12.08 14.55
C GLY A 168 -31.65 11.21 14.77
N ALA A 169 -31.46 9.91 15.06
CA ALA A 169 -32.56 8.97 15.29
C ALA A 169 -33.21 9.13 16.67
N THR A 170 -32.43 9.52 17.70
CA THR A 170 -32.94 9.75 19.06
C THR A 170 -33.67 11.09 19.20
N VAL A 171 -33.19 12.16 18.55
CA VAL A 171 -33.84 13.48 18.62
C VAL A 171 -35.19 13.50 17.90
N ARG A 172 -35.32 12.80 16.76
CA ARG A 172 -36.60 12.73 16.02
C ARG A 172 -37.69 11.91 16.73
N ARG A 173 -37.33 11.07 17.70
CA ARG A 173 -38.29 10.26 18.48
C ARG A 173 -38.83 10.99 19.72
N GLY A 174 -38.13 12.02 20.21
CA GLY A 174 -38.53 12.79 21.39
C GLY A 174 -39.41 14.02 21.11
N SER A 175 -39.59 14.40 19.84
CA SER A 175 -40.39 15.58 19.43
C SER A 175 -41.87 15.26 19.12
N LYS A 176 -42.33 14.04 19.38
CA LYS A 176 -43.69 13.58 19.05
C LYS A 176 -44.59 13.34 20.29
N SER A 177 -44.27 13.90 21.46
CA SER A 177 -45.16 13.86 22.64
C SER A 177 -45.76 15.23 22.92
#